data_AF-A0A0Q8PV81-F1
#
_entry.id   AF-A0A0Q8PV81-F1
#
_cell.length_a   1.000
_cell.length_b   1.000
_cell.length_c   1.000
_cell.angle_alpha   90.00
_cell.angle_beta   90.00
_cell.angle_gamma   90.00
#
_symmetry.space_group_name_H-M   'P 1'
#
loop_
_entity.id
_entity.type
_entity.pdbx_description
1 polymer ?
#
loop_
_entity_poly.entity_id
_entity_poly.type
_entity_poly.pdbx_seq_one_letter_code
_entity_poly.pdbx_strand_id
1 'polypeptide(L)'
;MTINQVLTIDQVVERMREIGAGLAEPDGVAVFNRMYLTVTELIRDQLTQAHFDDPVAVAELDAAFAARYLAAVDANSAGHRPTACWRPLFELRWHPGIHPLQFALAGMNAHIEHDLPLAVLDTCRTLHCEPLELEDDYLRINALLAQVENEVRDELLPGPEVLDLADPLLHVIGVWSIDRARDAAWATTLTLWELREIPFVRDAMAATLSSSVGMVSRALLTPLNGPGNAGVPQSAVTGPGPAV
;
A
#
# COMPACT_ATOMS: atom_id res chain seq x y z
N MET A 1 32.14 6.09 5.22
CA MET A 1 31.78 7.11 4.22
C MET A 1 30.81 6.43 3.28
N THR A 2 29.53 6.41 3.65
CA THR A 2 28.51 5.73 2.84
C THR A 2 27.79 6.82 2.08
N ILE A 3 28.07 6.90 0.79
CA ILE A 3 27.31 7.74 -0.13
C ILE A 3 25.89 7.20 -0.09
N ASN A 4 24.98 7.95 0.53
CA ASN A 4 23.56 7.66 0.55
C ASN A 4 23.04 7.98 -0.86
N GLN A 5 23.34 7.10 -1.82
CA GLN A 5 22.98 7.30 -3.21
C GLN A 5 21.47 7.09 -3.32
N VAL A 6 20.75 8.14 -3.68
CA VAL A 6 19.33 8.07 -4.03
C VAL A 6 19.20 7.14 -5.23
N LEU A 7 18.35 6.11 -5.12
CA LEU A 7 18.11 5.17 -6.21
C LEU A 7 17.43 5.93 -7.36
N THR A 8 17.84 5.71 -8.60
CA THR A 8 17.02 6.14 -9.74
C THR A 8 15.78 5.26 -9.85
N ILE A 9 14.74 5.72 -10.55
CA ILE A 9 13.54 4.92 -10.80
C ILE A 9 13.84 3.57 -11.47
N ASP A 10 14.85 3.51 -12.35
CA ASP A 10 15.30 2.24 -12.93
C ASP A 10 15.92 1.30 -11.90
N GLN A 11 16.71 1.84 -10.95
CA GLN A 11 17.27 1.06 -9.86
C GLN A 11 16.20 0.60 -8.88
N VAL A 12 15.16 1.41 -8.65
CA VAL A 12 13.98 1.02 -7.87
C VAL A 12 13.27 -0.16 -8.54
N VAL A 13 12.97 -0.05 -9.83
CA VAL A 13 12.31 -1.13 -10.58
C VAL A 13 13.12 -2.43 -10.52
N GLU A 14 14.43 -2.36 -10.76
CA GLU A 14 15.28 -3.54 -10.69
C GLU A 14 15.26 -4.15 -9.28
N ARG A 15 15.39 -3.33 -8.24
CA ARG A 15 15.34 -3.79 -6.85
C ARG A 15 14.00 -4.46 -6.51
N MET A 16 12.88 -3.93 -6.99
CA MET A 16 11.56 -4.51 -6.77
C MET A 16 11.36 -5.82 -7.52
N ARG A 17 11.95 -5.96 -8.73
CA ARG A 17 11.96 -7.23 -9.47
C ARG A 17 12.78 -8.30 -8.74
N GLU A 18 13.95 -7.94 -8.21
CA GLU A 18 14.76 -8.83 -7.38
C GLU A 18 14.01 -9.30 -6.13
N ILE A 19 13.34 -8.38 -5.42
CA ILE A 19 12.48 -8.72 -4.28
C ILE A 19 11.39 -9.69 -4.72
N GLY A 20 10.67 -9.36 -5.80
CA GLY A 20 9.59 -10.20 -6.33
C GLY A 20 10.04 -11.62 -6.67
N ALA A 21 11.21 -11.77 -7.32
CA ALA A 21 11.78 -13.07 -7.66
C ALA A 21 12.17 -13.92 -6.42
N GLY A 22 12.42 -13.27 -5.28
CA GLY A 22 12.77 -13.92 -4.02
C GLY A 22 11.58 -14.29 -3.12
N LEU A 23 10.36 -13.89 -3.47
CA LEU A 23 9.16 -14.12 -2.65
C LEU A 23 8.20 -15.11 -3.31
N ALA A 24 7.55 -15.94 -2.49
CA ALA A 24 6.53 -16.86 -3.00
C ALA A 24 5.24 -16.11 -3.36
N GLU A 25 4.50 -16.61 -4.33
CA GLU A 25 3.26 -15.99 -4.82
C GLU A 25 2.22 -15.64 -3.73
N PRO A 26 1.92 -16.52 -2.73
CA PRO A 26 0.93 -16.24 -1.70
C PRO A 26 1.43 -15.33 -0.56
N ASP A 27 2.69 -14.92 -0.60
CA ASP A 27 3.25 -13.97 0.35
C ASP A 27 2.59 -12.60 0.18
N GLY A 28 1.99 -12.07 1.25
CA GLY A 28 1.34 -10.76 1.22
C GLY A 28 2.28 -9.61 0.81
N VAL A 29 3.58 -9.71 1.13
CA VAL A 29 4.57 -8.74 0.65
C VAL A 29 4.81 -8.89 -0.85
N ALA A 30 4.78 -10.12 -1.39
CA ALA A 30 4.89 -10.33 -2.84
C ALA A 30 3.68 -9.75 -3.57
N VAL A 31 2.48 -9.88 -3.01
CA VAL A 31 1.26 -9.30 -3.57
C VAL A 31 1.39 -7.77 -3.67
N PHE A 32 1.75 -7.11 -2.57
CA PHE A 32 1.95 -5.66 -2.60
C PHE A 32 3.11 -5.24 -3.52
N ASN A 33 4.25 -5.94 -3.48
CA ASN A 33 5.41 -5.63 -4.31
C ASN A 33 5.08 -5.67 -5.81
N ARG A 34 4.31 -6.67 -6.27
CA ARG A 34 3.89 -6.77 -7.67
C ARG A 34 3.03 -5.59 -8.09
N MET A 35 2.00 -5.27 -7.29
CA MET A 35 1.14 -4.12 -7.57
C MET A 35 1.92 -2.81 -7.60
N TYR A 36 2.80 -2.60 -6.61
CA TYR A 36 3.60 -1.38 -6.57
C TYR A 36 4.58 -1.31 -7.75
N LEU A 37 5.18 -2.44 -8.17
CA LEU A 37 6.07 -2.49 -9.33
C LEU A 37 5.35 -2.03 -10.60
N THR A 38 4.11 -2.48 -10.82
CA THR A 38 3.27 -2.03 -11.95
C THR A 38 3.10 -0.51 -11.96
N VAL A 39 2.81 0.09 -10.79
CA VAL A 39 2.67 1.56 -10.66
C VAL A 39 3.99 2.27 -10.96
N THR A 40 5.10 1.81 -10.38
CA THR A 40 6.42 2.43 -10.59
C THR A 40 6.87 2.34 -12.05
N GLU A 41 6.62 1.22 -12.72
CA GLU A 41 6.91 1.07 -14.16
C GLU A 41 6.06 2.02 -15.01
N LEU A 42 4.78 2.21 -14.68
CA LEU A 42 3.92 3.18 -15.35
C LEU A 42 4.45 4.62 -15.18
N ILE A 43 4.84 5.00 -13.96
CA ILE A 43 5.40 6.33 -13.69
C ILE A 43 6.70 6.53 -14.50
N ARG A 44 7.61 5.54 -14.48
CA ARG A 44 8.84 5.57 -15.27
C ARG A 44 8.57 5.84 -16.74
N ASP A 45 7.60 5.14 -17.31
CA ASP A 45 7.30 5.27 -18.73
C ASP A 45 6.70 6.66 -19.03
N GLN A 46 5.88 7.23 -18.13
CA GLN A 46 5.32 8.57 -18.26
C GLN A 46 6.33 9.72 -18.11
N LEU A 47 7.42 9.53 -17.35
CA LEU A 47 8.51 10.50 -17.26
C LEU A 47 9.12 10.82 -18.64
N THR A 48 9.07 9.88 -19.59
CA THR A 48 9.60 10.06 -20.95
C THR A 48 8.60 10.68 -21.93
N GLN A 49 7.33 10.83 -21.54
CA GLN A 49 6.22 11.20 -22.44
C GLN A 49 5.77 12.66 -22.29
N ALA A 50 6.56 13.52 -21.62
CA ALA A 50 6.22 14.92 -21.33
C ALA A 50 4.86 15.08 -20.62
N HIS A 51 4.50 14.11 -19.78
CA HIS A 51 3.26 14.11 -19.01
C HIS A 51 3.30 15.06 -17.79
N PHE A 52 4.48 15.23 -17.21
CA PHE A 52 4.72 16.03 -16.00
C PHE A 52 5.34 17.38 -16.34
N ASP A 53 5.01 18.40 -15.55
CA ASP A 53 5.60 19.74 -15.70
C ASP A 53 7.07 19.72 -15.26
N ASP A 54 7.38 19.02 -14.17
CA ASP A 54 8.74 18.76 -13.69
C ASP A 54 9.01 17.24 -13.53
N PRO A 55 9.44 16.57 -14.62
CA PRO A 55 9.78 15.15 -14.56
C PRO A 55 10.97 14.85 -13.64
N VAL A 56 11.84 15.83 -13.33
CA VAL A 56 12.94 15.62 -12.39
C VAL A 56 12.41 15.55 -10.97
N ALA A 57 11.49 16.45 -10.61
CA ALA A 57 10.85 16.43 -9.31
C ALA A 57 10.01 15.17 -9.08
N VAL A 58 9.29 14.71 -10.10
CA VAL A 58 8.53 13.46 -10.04
C VAL A 58 9.45 12.25 -9.88
N ALA A 59 10.59 12.20 -10.59
CA ALA A 59 11.56 11.12 -10.44
C ALA A 59 12.19 11.08 -9.04
N GLU A 60 12.51 12.25 -8.46
CA GLU A 60 13.02 12.35 -7.09
C GLU A 60 11.97 11.89 -6.08
N LEU A 61 10.70 12.30 -6.26
CA LEU A 61 9.60 11.88 -5.40
C LEU A 61 9.38 10.37 -5.47
N ASP A 62 9.34 9.78 -6.66
CA ASP A 62 9.17 8.34 -6.84
C ASP A 62 10.30 7.56 -6.15
N ALA A 63 11.55 7.99 -6.35
CA ALA A 63 12.70 7.41 -5.69
C ALA A 63 12.63 7.51 -4.16
N ALA A 64 12.31 8.69 -3.62
CA ALA A 64 12.18 8.92 -2.18
C ALA A 64 11.01 8.13 -1.57
N PHE A 65 9.95 7.92 -2.36
CA PHE A 65 8.79 7.13 -1.98
C PHE A 65 9.15 5.65 -1.91
N ALA A 66 9.73 5.10 -2.98
CA ALA A 66 10.17 3.72 -3.05
C ALA A 66 11.20 3.36 -1.98
N ALA A 67 12.15 4.25 -1.70
CA ALA A 67 13.19 4.04 -0.70
C ALA A 67 12.60 3.71 0.69
N ARG A 68 11.41 4.23 1.03
CA ARG A 68 10.75 3.94 2.31
C ARG A 68 10.21 2.51 2.38
N TYR A 69 9.55 2.06 1.31
CA TYR A 69 9.11 0.67 1.20
C TYR A 69 10.31 -0.29 1.24
N LEU A 70 11.34 0.00 0.44
CA LEU A 70 12.55 -0.82 0.38
C LEU A 70 13.25 -0.88 1.73
N ALA A 71 13.36 0.23 2.46
CA ALA A 71 13.89 0.26 3.82
C ALA A 71 13.08 -0.61 4.80
N ALA A 72 11.75 -0.66 4.64
CA ALA A 72 10.90 -1.52 5.46
C ALA A 72 11.13 -3.02 5.16
N VAL A 73 11.29 -3.38 3.87
CA VAL A 73 11.64 -4.74 3.44
C VAL A 73 13.01 -5.14 3.95
N ASP A 74 14.02 -4.30 3.78
CA ASP A 74 15.39 -4.57 4.21
C ASP A 74 15.47 -4.70 5.74
N ALA A 75 14.78 -3.83 6.49
CA ALA A 75 14.69 -3.93 7.94
C ALA A 75 14.08 -5.28 8.37
N ASN A 76 12.98 -5.70 7.76
CA ASN A 76 12.35 -6.99 8.07
C ASN A 76 13.28 -8.17 7.72
N SER A 77 13.91 -8.16 6.54
CA SER A 77 14.83 -9.20 6.09
C SER A 77 16.08 -9.32 6.97
N ALA A 78 16.55 -8.21 7.53
CA ALA A 78 17.64 -8.18 8.49
C ALA A 78 17.23 -8.60 9.92
N GLY A 79 15.96 -8.94 10.17
CA GLY A 79 15.44 -9.27 11.50
C GLY A 79 15.26 -8.03 12.41
N HIS A 80 15.36 -6.82 11.87
CA HIS A 80 15.01 -5.60 12.58
C HIS A 80 13.50 -5.36 12.57
N ARG A 81 13.02 -4.47 13.44
CA ARG A 81 11.62 -4.07 13.46
C ARG A 81 11.38 -2.99 12.41
N PRO A 82 10.50 -3.21 11.41
CA PRO A 82 10.09 -2.16 10.49
C PRO A 82 9.38 -1.00 11.19
N THR A 83 9.17 0.09 10.46
CA THR A 83 8.30 1.21 10.88
C THR A 83 6.89 0.70 11.19
N ALA A 84 6.21 1.36 12.14
CA ALA A 84 4.98 0.81 12.73
C ALA A 84 3.87 0.58 11.70
N CYS A 85 3.75 1.45 10.69
CA CYS A 85 2.80 1.32 9.59
C CYS A 85 2.96 0.04 8.78
N TRP A 86 4.19 -0.45 8.60
CA TRP A 86 4.48 -1.63 7.76
C TRP A 86 4.45 -2.95 8.53
N ARG A 87 4.63 -2.93 9.86
CA ARG A 87 4.66 -4.16 10.69
C ARG A 87 3.51 -5.12 10.44
N PRO A 88 2.24 -4.68 10.35
CA PRO A 88 1.11 -5.60 10.19
C PRO A 88 1.21 -6.47 8.94
N LEU A 89 1.65 -5.89 7.81
CA LEU A 89 1.81 -6.62 6.56
C LEU A 89 2.86 -7.71 6.74
N PHE A 90 4.03 -7.38 7.29
CA PHE A 90 5.09 -8.36 7.52
C PHE A 90 4.71 -9.45 8.54
N GLU A 91 4.01 -9.08 9.61
CA GLU A 91 3.55 -10.01 10.65
C GLU A 91 2.52 -11.03 10.12
N LEU A 92 1.65 -10.60 9.21
CA LEU A 92 0.51 -11.39 8.72
C LEU A 92 0.68 -11.93 7.30
N ARG A 93 1.84 -11.70 6.65
CA ARG A 93 2.10 -12.00 5.23
C ARG A 93 1.86 -13.44 4.78
N TRP A 94 1.73 -14.40 5.69
CA TRP A 94 1.47 -15.83 5.41
C TRP A 94 0.13 -16.33 5.92
N HIS A 95 -0.73 -15.45 6.43
CA HIS A 95 -1.96 -15.88 7.10
C HIS A 95 -2.97 -16.44 6.08
N PRO A 96 -3.37 -17.73 6.19
CA PRO A 96 -4.17 -18.40 5.15
C PRO A 96 -5.61 -17.90 5.05
N GLY A 97 -6.10 -17.20 6.07
CA GLY A 97 -7.43 -16.58 6.07
C GLY A 97 -7.48 -15.15 5.52
N ILE A 98 -6.36 -14.58 5.07
CA ILE A 98 -6.31 -13.22 4.52
C ILE A 98 -6.24 -13.30 2.99
N HIS A 99 -7.09 -12.52 2.33
CA HIS A 99 -7.16 -12.48 0.88
C HIS A 99 -6.01 -11.64 0.27
N PRO A 100 -5.48 -11.98 -0.93
CA PRO A 100 -4.48 -11.16 -1.63
C PRO A 100 -4.83 -9.67 -1.72
N LEU A 101 -6.09 -9.35 -2.02
CA LEU A 101 -6.57 -7.97 -2.04
C LEU A 101 -6.36 -7.22 -0.71
N GLN A 102 -6.55 -7.89 0.43
CA GLN A 102 -6.30 -7.27 1.74
C GLN A 102 -4.82 -6.96 1.95
N PHE A 103 -3.91 -7.79 1.45
CA PHE A 103 -2.47 -7.50 1.48
C PHE A 103 -2.11 -6.30 0.61
N ALA A 104 -2.68 -6.22 -0.59
CA ALA A 104 -2.50 -5.06 -1.47
C ALA A 104 -2.98 -3.76 -0.77
N LEU A 105 -4.21 -3.75 -0.25
CA LEU A 105 -4.78 -2.59 0.45
C LEU A 105 -3.99 -2.21 1.71
N ALA A 106 -3.55 -3.19 2.50
CA ALA A 106 -2.76 -2.92 3.70
C ALA A 106 -1.38 -2.31 3.39
N GLY A 107 -0.75 -2.74 2.28
CA GLY A 107 0.48 -2.15 1.79
C GLY A 107 0.25 -0.74 1.20
N MET A 108 -0.82 -0.54 0.44
CA MET A 108 -1.18 0.80 -0.07
C MET A 108 -1.49 1.78 1.06
N ASN A 109 -2.21 1.34 2.09
CA ASN A 109 -2.45 2.13 3.28
C ASN A 109 -1.14 2.56 3.96
N ALA A 110 -0.21 1.63 4.18
CA ALA A 110 1.10 1.93 4.76
C ALA A 110 1.92 2.89 3.88
N HIS A 111 1.91 2.65 2.57
CA HIS A 111 2.71 3.42 1.63
C HIS A 111 2.12 4.82 1.42
N ILE A 112 0.86 4.92 1.01
CA ILE A 112 0.22 6.21 0.69
C ILE A 112 0.03 7.07 1.93
N GLU A 113 -0.53 6.55 3.03
CA GLU A 113 -0.90 7.42 4.15
C GLU A 113 0.28 7.78 5.07
N HIS A 114 1.37 7.00 5.05
CA HIS A 114 2.55 7.28 5.88
C HIS A 114 3.81 7.60 5.07
N ASP A 115 4.16 6.80 4.07
CA ASP A 115 5.42 7.01 3.35
C ASP A 115 5.36 8.21 2.41
N LEU A 116 4.24 8.42 1.72
CA LEU A 116 4.10 9.49 0.73
C LEU A 116 4.27 10.90 1.33
N PRO A 117 3.63 11.26 2.46
CA PRO A 117 3.83 12.59 3.04
C PRO A 117 5.30 12.84 3.38
N LEU A 118 5.96 11.84 3.97
CA LEU A 118 7.35 11.94 4.32
C LEU A 118 8.25 12.00 3.06
N ALA A 119 7.88 11.32 1.97
CA ALA A 119 8.60 11.35 0.70
C ALA A 119 8.52 12.71 0.02
N VAL A 120 7.36 13.37 0.06
CA VAL A 120 7.21 14.75 -0.43
C VAL A 120 8.11 15.70 0.35
N LEU A 121 8.17 15.59 1.68
CA LEU A 121 9.04 16.47 2.49
C LEU A 121 10.54 16.22 2.25
N ASP A 122 10.94 14.98 2.02
CA ASP A 122 12.33 14.68 1.65
C ASP A 122 12.65 15.23 0.26
N THR A 123 11.74 15.11 -0.69
CA THR A 123 11.86 15.69 -2.05
C THR A 123 12.01 17.20 -1.99
N CYS A 124 11.15 17.88 -1.22
CA CYS A 124 11.24 19.32 -0.97
C CYS A 124 12.62 19.71 -0.41
N ARG A 125 13.16 18.90 0.51
CA ARG A 125 14.50 19.13 1.07
C ARG A 125 15.60 18.94 0.02
N THR A 126 15.52 17.91 -0.81
CA THR A 126 16.50 17.63 -1.87
C THR A 126 16.50 18.73 -2.94
N LEU A 127 15.32 19.15 -3.38
CA LEU A 127 15.13 20.10 -4.48
C LEU A 127 15.16 21.56 -4.03
N HIS A 128 15.19 21.81 -2.72
CA HIS A 128 15.11 23.14 -2.12
C HIS A 128 13.83 23.90 -2.52
N CYS A 129 12.70 23.20 -2.56
CA CYS A 129 11.38 23.73 -2.91
C CYS A 129 10.37 23.55 -1.76
N GLU A 130 9.20 24.17 -1.88
CA GLU A 130 8.06 23.99 -1.00
C GLU A 130 7.07 22.95 -1.55
N PRO A 131 6.25 22.30 -0.70
CA PRO A 131 5.27 21.30 -1.16
C PRO A 131 4.33 21.83 -2.25
N LEU A 132 3.87 23.08 -2.14
CA LEU A 132 2.95 23.67 -3.13
C LEU A 132 3.54 23.75 -4.54
N GLU A 133 4.87 23.77 -4.68
CA GLU A 133 5.54 23.74 -5.98
C GLU A 133 5.47 22.34 -6.63
N LEU A 134 5.12 21.30 -5.87
CA LEU A 134 4.98 19.91 -6.33
C LEU A 134 3.51 19.50 -6.53
N GLU A 135 2.54 20.36 -6.19
CA GLU A 135 1.12 20.01 -6.10
C GLU A 135 0.52 19.57 -7.44
N ASP A 136 0.82 20.29 -8.52
CA ASP A 136 0.23 20.02 -9.84
C ASP A 136 0.62 18.62 -10.35
N ASP A 137 1.91 18.28 -10.29
CA ASP A 137 2.39 16.95 -10.68
C ASP A 137 1.96 15.86 -9.68
N TYR A 138 1.86 16.17 -8.39
CA TYR A 138 1.26 15.27 -7.40
C TYR A 138 -0.17 14.89 -7.78
N LEU A 139 -0.99 15.85 -8.23
CA LEU A 139 -2.37 15.63 -8.67
C LEU A 139 -2.44 14.89 -10.00
N ARG A 140 -1.51 15.13 -10.94
CA ARG A 140 -1.44 14.38 -12.21
C ARG A 140 -1.23 12.89 -11.99
N ILE A 141 -0.42 12.52 -11.00
CA ILE A 141 -0.21 11.11 -10.61
C ILE A 141 -1.54 10.45 -10.19
N ASN A 142 -2.49 11.17 -9.58
CA ASN A 142 -3.79 10.59 -9.20
C ASN A 142 -4.52 10.00 -10.40
N ALA A 143 -4.48 10.67 -11.55
CA ALA A 143 -5.14 10.21 -12.77
C ALA A 143 -4.50 8.93 -13.32
N LEU A 144 -3.19 8.75 -13.17
CA LEU A 144 -2.50 7.51 -13.52
C LEU A 144 -2.86 6.38 -12.56
N LEU A 145 -2.92 6.66 -11.27
CA LEU A 145 -3.26 5.67 -10.24
C LEU A 145 -4.70 5.15 -10.38
N ALA A 146 -5.64 5.99 -10.79
CA ALA A 146 -7.03 5.58 -11.06
C ALA A 146 -7.12 4.52 -12.17
N GLN A 147 -6.19 4.50 -13.13
CA GLN A 147 -6.15 3.45 -14.17
C GLN A 147 -5.70 2.12 -13.56
N VAL A 148 -4.64 2.15 -12.75
CA VAL A 148 -4.10 0.96 -12.07
C VAL A 148 -5.09 0.39 -11.05
N GLU A 149 -5.86 1.23 -10.35
CA GLU A 149 -6.88 0.78 -9.40
C GLU A 149 -7.90 -0.16 -10.06
N ASN A 150 -8.35 0.19 -11.26
CA ASN A 150 -9.30 -0.64 -12.01
C ASN A 150 -8.67 -1.99 -12.38
N GLU A 151 -7.42 -1.99 -12.84
CA GLU A 151 -6.70 -3.22 -13.19
C GLU A 151 -6.49 -4.13 -11.97
N VAL A 152 -6.06 -3.57 -10.84
CA VAL A 152 -5.86 -4.32 -9.58
C VAL A 152 -7.19 -4.88 -9.08
N ARG A 153 -8.27 -4.11 -9.18
CA ARG A 153 -9.61 -4.55 -8.80
C ARG A 153 -10.06 -5.71 -9.69
N ASP A 154 -9.82 -5.64 -10.99
CA ASP A 154 -10.21 -6.68 -11.95
C ASP A 154 -9.36 -7.95 -11.81
N GLU A 155 -8.07 -7.82 -11.47
CA GLU A 155 -7.17 -8.96 -11.25
C GLU A 155 -7.41 -9.67 -9.91
N LEU A 156 -7.64 -8.90 -8.83
CA LEU A 156 -7.66 -9.42 -7.47
C LEU A 156 -9.06 -9.68 -6.91
N LEU A 157 -10.14 -9.23 -7.57
CA LEU A 157 -11.48 -9.59 -7.12
C LEU A 157 -11.79 -11.06 -7.45
N PRO A 158 -12.30 -11.83 -6.48
CA PRO A 158 -12.82 -13.15 -6.80
C PRO A 158 -13.99 -13.02 -7.78
N GLY A 159 -14.06 -13.95 -8.73
CA GLY A 159 -15.21 -14.07 -9.63
C GLY A 159 -16.51 -14.33 -8.85
N PRO A 160 -17.68 -14.14 -9.50
CA PRO A 160 -19.01 -14.25 -8.87
C PRO A 160 -19.33 -15.62 -8.27
N GLU A 161 -18.47 -16.62 -8.47
CA GLU A 161 -18.59 -17.99 -7.94
C GLU A 161 -18.23 -18.09 -6.45
N VAL A 162 -17.57 -17.08 -5.86
CA VAL A 162 -17.17 -17.05 -4.43
C VAL A 162 -18.05 -16.10 -3.62
N LEU A 163 -19.36 -16.36 -3.62
CA LEU A 163 -20.38 -15.49 -3.01
C LEU A 163 -20.13 -15.20 -1.50
N ASP A 164 -19.59 -16.16 -0.73
CA ASP A 164 -19.35 -15.99 0.71
C ASP A 164 -18.24 -14.97 1.05
N LEU A 165 -17.33 -14.70 0.12
CA LEU A 165 -16.24 -13.73 0.30
C LEU A 165 -16.52 -12.38 -0.38
N ALA A 166 -17.48 -12.33 -1.30
CA ALA A 166 -17.79 -11.15 -2.07
C ALA A 166 -18.27 -9.98 -1.18
N ASP A 167 -19.20 -10.21 -0.26
CA ASP A 167 -19.77 -9.14 0.58
C ASP A 167 -18.74 -8.49 1.54
N PRO A 168 -17.94 -9.25 2.31
CA PRO A 168 -16.90 -8.67 3.15
C PRO A 168 -15.78 -7.97 2.35
N LEU A 169 -15.36 -8.53 1.21
CA LEU A 169 -14.35 -7.90 0.37
C LEU A 169 -14.86 -6.62 -0.29
N LEU A 170 -16.10 -6.62 -0.78
CA LEU A 170 -16.74 -5.41 -1.32
C LEU A 170 -16.89 -4.33 -0.25
N HIS A 171 -17.14 -4.70 1.01
CA HIS A 171 -17.12 -3.74 2.11
C HIS A 171 -15.73 -3.17 2.35
N VAL A 172 -14.69 -4.00 2.40
CA VAL A 172 -13.29 -3.56 2.57
C VAL A 172 -12.86 -2.63 1.43
N ILE A 173 -13.19 -2.97 0.18
CA ILE A 173 -12.95 -2.14 -1.00
C ILE A 173 -13.74 -0.83 -0.92
N GLY A 174 -15.01 -0.91 -0.52
CA GLY A 174 -15.87 0.27 -0.43
C GLY A 174 -15.44 1.28 0.64
N VAL A 175 -14.68 0.83 1.65
CA VAL A 175 -14.18 1.68 2.74
C VAL A 175 -12.84 2.34 2.40
N TRP A 176 -12.04 1.74 1.50
CA TRP A 176 -10.70 2.22 1.20
C TRP A 176 -10.58 2.73 -0.24
N SER A 177 -10.17 3.99 -0.42
CA SER A 177 -10.09 4.68 -1.71
C SER A 177 -8.73 5.35 -1.86
N ILE A 178 -8.05 5.10 -2.99
CA ILE A 178 -6.75 5.71 -3.28
C ILE A 178 -6.85 7.23 -3.25
N ASP A 179 -7.88 7.80 -3.88
CA ASP A 179 -8.10 9.25 -3.92
C ASP A 179 -8.17 9.84 -2.50
N ARG A 180 -8.98 9.25 -1.62
CA ARG A 180 -9.11 9.73 -0.24
C ARG A 180 -7.82 9.57 0.56
N ALA A 181 -7.10 8.47 0.36
CA ALA A 181 -5.81 8.23 0.99
C ALA A 181 -4.77 9.27 0.54
N ARG A 182 -4.79 9.66 -0.75
CA ARG A 182 -3.91 10.68 -1.31
C ARG A 182 -4.28 12.08 -0.88
N ASP A 183 -5.57 12.42 -0.74
CA ASP A 183 -6.01 13.68 -0.14
C ASP A 183 -5.53 13.78 1.31
N ALA A 184 -5.66 12.70 2.09
CA ALA A 184 -5.17 12.63 3.47
C ALA A 184 -3.64 12.74 3.55
N ALA A 185 -2.93 12.11 2.61
CA ALA A 185 -1.47 12.20 2.51
C ALA A 185 -1.01 13.63 2.18
N TRP A 186 -1.72 14.33 1.28
CA TRP A 186 -1.44 15.73 0.97
C TRP A 186 -1.66 16.65 2.16
N ALA A 187 -2.80 16.52 2.85
CA ALA A 187 -3.08 17.27 4.07
C ALA A 187 -2.03 17.01 5.17
N THR A 188 -1.56 15.77 5.29
CA THR A 188 -0.50 15.38 6.22
C THR A 188 0.84 15.99 5.83
N THR A 189 1.16 16.06 4.54
CA THR A 189 2.34 16.74 4.00
C THR A 189 2.36 18.20 4.44
N LEU A 190 1.28 18.94 4.17
CA LEU A 190 1.17 20.36 4.54
C LEU A 190 1.27 20.55 6.06
N THR A 191 0.62 19.68 6.83
CA THR A 191 0.69 19.72 8.31
C THR A 191 2.12 19.51 8.81
N LEU A 192 2.80 18.47 8.33
CA LEU A 192 4.17 18.17 8.75
C LEU A 192 5.17 19.23 8.25
N TRP A 193 4.92 19.82 7.08
CA TRP A 193 5.68 20.95 6.58
C TRP A 193 5.58 22.14 7.52
N GLU A 194 4.39 22.57 7.93
CA GLU A 194 4.24 23.68 8.88
C GLU A 194 4.89 23.39 10.24
N LEU A 195 4.85 22.13 10.69
CA LEU A 195 5.50 21.71 11.93
C LEU A 195 7.03 21.59 11.84
N ARG A 196 7.65 21.82 10.67
CA ARG A 196 9.11 21.63 10.45
C ARG A 196 9.99 22.44 11.40
N GLU A 197 9.53 23.63 11.79
CA GLU A 197 10.22 24.54 12.72
C GLU A 197 10.08 24.10 14.20
N ILE A 198 9.27 23.07 14.48
CA ILE A 198 9.06 22.51 15.82
C ILE A 198 9.34 20.99 15.80
N PRO A 199 10.62 20.57 15.74
CA PRO A 199 10.98 19.19 15.43
C PRO A 199 10.35 18.14 16.34
N PHE A 200 10.26 18.41 17.65
CA PHE A 200 9.67 17.45 18.59
C PHE A 200 8.18 17.21 18.35
N VAL A 201 7.43 18.21 17.88
CA VAL A 201 6.00 18.08 17.54
C VAL A 201 5.84 17.36 16.22
N ARG A 202 6.63 17.72 15.21
CA ARG A 202 6.67 17.02 13.92
C ARG A 202 6.97 15.54 14.10
N ASP A 203 7.99 15.20 14.89
CA ASP A 203 8.40 13.81 15.11
C ASP A 203 7.34 13.03 15.90
N ALA A 204 6.70 13.65 16.89
CA ALA A 204 5.57 13.05 17.60
C ALA A 204 4.36 12.81 16.66
N MET A 205 4.08 13.74 15.75
CA MET A 205 3.01 13.61 14.76
C MET A 205 3.32 12.47 13.77
N ALA A 206 4.54 12.43 13.22
CA ALA A 206 4.95 11.35 12.30
C ALA A 206 4.92 9.97 12.98
N ALA A 207 5.35 9.87 14.23
CA ALA A 207 5.27 8.62 15.00
C ALA A 207 3.82 8.19 15.27
N THR A 208 2.94 9.15 15.56
CA THR A 208 1.50 8.92 15.75
C THR A 208 0.84 8.46 14.45
N LEU A 209 1.13 9.13 13.34
CA LEU A 209 0.69 8.75 12.00
C LEU A 209 1.08 7.30 11.68
N SER A 210 2.36 6.94 11.86
CA SER A 210 2.85 5.58 11.61
C SER A 210 2.08 4.53 12.42
N SER A 211 1.79 4.84 13.69
CA SER A 211 1.05 3.95 14.58
C SER A 211 -0.42 3.80 14.20
N SER A 212 -1.09 4.90 13.82
CA SER A 212 -2.48 4.93 13.36
C SER A 212 -2.65 4.18 12.04
N VAL A 213 -1.78 4.44 11.07
CA VAL A 213 -1.76 3.73 9.78
C VAL A 213 -1.54 2.23 10.02
N GLY A 214 -0.62 1.85 10.92
CA GLY A 214 -0.43 0.45 11.30
C GLY A 214 -1.68 -0.19 11.95
N MET A 215 -2.47 0.57 12.70
CA MET A 215 -3.73 0.09 13.25
C MET A 215 -4.77 -0.19 12.14
N VAL A 216 -4.87 0.71 11.15
CA VAL A 216 -5.75 0.52 9.99
C VAL A 216 -5.31 -0.67 9.16
N SER A 217 -4.01 -0.83 8.88
CA SER A 217 -3.49 -2.02 8.17
C SER A 217 -3.82 -3.32 8.91
N ARG A 218 -3.81 -3.34 10.25
CA ARG A 218 -4.26 -4.53 11.01
C ARG A 218 -5.75 -4.82 10.82
N ALA A 219 -6.59 -3.79 10.79
CA ALA A 219 -8.02 -3.96 10.53
C ALA A 219 -8.28 -4.47 9.11
N LEU A 220 -7.60 -3.92 8.11
CA LEU A 220 -7.66 -4.37 6.71
C LEU A 220 -7.24 -5.83 6.56
N LEU A 221 -6.32 -6.31 7.39
CA LEU A 221 -5.81 -7.68 7.41
C LEU A 221 -6.63 -8.64 8.29
N THR A 222 -7.90 -8.31 8.60
CA THR A 222 -8.78 -9.22 9.35
C THR A 222 -9.09 -10.48 8.52
N PRO A 223 -8.80 -11.70 9.01
CA PRO A 223 -9.07 -12.91 8.25
C PRO A 223 -10.56 -13.08 7.92
N LEU A 224 -10.88 -13.36 6.66
CA LEU A 224 -12.25 -13.53 6.18
C LEU A 224 -12.74 -14.99 6.26
N ASN A 225 -11.82 -15.95 6.28
CA ASN A 225 -12.13 -17.37 6.43
C ASN A 225 -11.83 -17.82 7.88
N GLY A 226 -12.77 -17.57 8.80
CA GLY A 226 -12.78 -18.08 10.18
C GLY A 226 -13.94 -19.08 10.42
N PRO A 227 -13.92 -19.90 11.48
CA PRO A 227 -14.81 -21.06 11.68
C PRO A 227 -16.25 -20.68 12.09
N GLY A 228 -16.91 -19.86 11.27
CA GLY A 228 -18.32 -19.45 11.42
C GLY A 228 -19.24 -19.99 10.33
N ASN A 229 -18.70 -20.62 9.28
CA ASN A 229 -19.48 -21.09 8.12
C ASN A 229 -19.46 -22.63 7.96
N ALA A 230 -19.36 -23.37 9.07
CA ALA A 230 -19.69 -24.79 9.06
C ALA A 230 -21.22 -24.89 8.98
N GLY A 231 -21.72 -25.21 7.80
CA GLY A 231 -23.14 -25.38 7.51
C GLY A 231 -23.84 -26.17 8.61
N VAL A 232 -24.99 -25.64 9.05
CA VAL A 232 -25.97 -26.38 9.83
C VAL A 232 -26.18 -27.73 9.15
N PRO A 233 -25.97 -28.88 9.84
CA PRO A 233 -26.30 -30.17 9.24
C PRO A 233 -27.80 -30.17 8.93
N GLN A 234 -28.17 -30.33 7.65
CA GLN A 234 -29.53 -30.71 7.29
C GLN A 234 -29.81 -32.04 7.98
N SER A 235 -30.55 -32.00 9.08
CA SER A 235 -31.22 -33.18 9.61
C SER A 235 -32.21 -33.64 8.55
N ALA A 236 -31.93 -34.83 8.04
CA ALA A 236 -32.71 -35.48 7.00
C ALA A 236 -34.20 -35.49 7.35
N VAL A 237 -35.00 -34.99 6.40
CA VAL A 237 -36.42 -35.29 6.30
C VAL A 237 -36.54 -36.80 6.11
N THR A 238 -36.92 -37.53 7.17
CA THR A 238 -37.46 -38.89 7.06
C THR A 238 -38.96 -38.82 7.26
N GLY A 239 -39.70 -39.05 6.19
CA GLY A 239 -41.05 -39.63 6.26
C GLY A 239 -41.17 -40.67 5.14
N PRO A 240 -42.24 -41.48 5.08
CA PRO A 240 -43.12 -41.97 6.14
C PRO A 240 -42.93 -43.49 6.34
N GLY A 241 -43.20 -44.02 7.55
CA GLY A 241 -43.25 -45.46 7.79
C GLY A 241 -44.56 -46.08 7.26
N PRO A 242 -44.56 -47.31 6.71
CA PRO A 242 -45.77 -47.94 6.18
C PRO A 242 -46.62 -48.54 7.30
N ALA A 243 -47.93 -48.58 7.05
CA ALA A 243 -48.91 -49.31 7.83
C ALA A 243 -48.79 -50.82 7.61
N VAL A 244 -48.73 -51.59 8.71
CA VAL A 244 -49.51 -52.81 9.01
C VAL A 244 -49.60 -52.95 10.52
#